data_AF-A0A6I3BR51-F1
#
_entry.id   AF-A0A6I3BR51-F1
#
_cell.length_a   1.000
_cell.length_b   1.000
_cell.length_c   1.000
_cell.angle_alpha   90.00
_cell.angle_beta   90.00
_cell.angle_gamma   90.00
#
_symmetry.space_group_name_H-M   'P 1'
#
loop_
_entity.id
_entity.type
_entity.pdbx_description
1 polymer ?
#
loop_
_entity_poly.entity_id
_entity_poly.type
_entity_poly.pdbx_seq_one_letter_code
_entity_poly.pdbx_strand_id
1 'polypeptide(L)'
;MKPAITSSLAVAVAVLALAATALAGTVTATTTVTGAGAITLSHGATSSLSSTLDGSDQNVTYTVPLTLIDARGTGAGWNVTLTSTTFTTGVKSLATTASSITGITATCNGGGTCTSPTNAISYPLTVPAAATAPAAVKIFNAASATGLGRFTVTPTVSVTIPGNSFSGTYTSTLTVAAVSGP
;
A
#
# COMPACT_ATOMS: atom_id res chain seq x y z
N MET A 1 30.23 49.22 97.05
CA MET A 1 30.74 49.34 95.66
C MET A 1 29.90 48.43 94.75
N LYS A 2 29.78 48.80 93.47
CA LYS A 2 29.09 48.14 92.32
C LYS A 2 30.21 47.60 91.38
N PRO A 3 30.02 46.79 90.30
CA PRO A 3 28.85 46.13 89.69
C PRO A 3 28.82 44.61 90.08
N ALA A 4 28.38 43.58 89.31
CA ALA A 4 27.98 43.44 87.90
C ALA A 4 27.02 42.27 87.60
N ILE A 5 26.52 42.22 86.36
CA ILE A 5 25.68 41.19 85.73
C ILE A 5 26.18 41.06 84.28
N THR A 6 26.34 39.83 83.75
CA THR A 6 26.48 39.53 82.31
C THR A 6 25.92 38.11 82.07
N SER A 7 24.69 37.92 81.61
CA SER A 7 24.09 38.25 80.30
C SER A 7 24.44 37.22 79.22
N SER A 8 23.45 36.39 78.88
CA SER A 8 23.48 35.37 77.83
C SER A 8 23.55 35.99 76.43
N LEU A 9 24.14 35.26 75.47
CA LEU A 9 24.10 35.63 74.05
C LEU A 9 23.75 34.39 73.20
N ALA A 10 22.50 34.32 72.74
CA ALA A 10 22.05 33.32 71.78
C ALA A 10 22.08 33.93 70.36
N VAL A 11 22.87 33.37 69.46
CA VAL A 11 22.95 33.83 68.06
C VAL A 11 21.93 33.08 67.22
N ALA A 12 20.86 33.77 66.81
CA ALA A 12 19.89 33.24 65.86
C ALA A 12 20.38 33.48 64.42
N VAL A 13 20.80 32.41 63.73
CA VAL A 13 21.17 32.46 62.32
C VAL A 13 19.91 32.32 61.47
N ALA A 14 19.44 33.42 60.88
CA ALA A 14 18.33 33.41 59.93
C ALA A 14 18.83 32.99 58.54
N VAL A 15 18.53 31.75 58.13
CA VAL A 15 18.82 31.26 56.78
C VAL A 15 17.76 31.79 55.81
N LEU A 16 18.12 32.77 54.98
CA LEU A 16 17.24 33.32 53.95
C LEU A 16 17.26 32.41 52.72
N ALA A 17 16.27 31.53 52.58
CA ALA A 17 16.13 30.68 51.41
C ALA A 17 15.63 31.48 50.20
N LEU A 18 16.50 31.78 49.23
CA LEU A 18 16.09 32.34 47.95
C LEU A 18 15.35 31.27 47.14
N ALA A 19 14.04 31.41 47.02
CA ALA A 19 13.24 30.61 46.09
C ALA A 19 13.57 31.03 44.65
N ALA A 20 14.35 30.22 43.94
CA ALA A 20 14.66 30.44 42.53
C ALA A 20 13.40 30.19 41.68
N THR A 21 12.72 31.27 41.26
CA THR A 21 11.60 31.19 40.32
C THR A 21 12.12 30.86 38.93
N ALA A 22 11.91 29.62 38.48
CA ALA A 22 12.23 29.21 37.11
C ALA A 22 11.30 29.92 36.10
N LEU A 23 11.86 30.73 35.21
CA LEU A 23 11.12 31.30 34.08
C LEU A 23 10.99 30.25 32.98
N ALA A 24 9.82 29.64 32.86
CA ALA A 24 9.48 28.77 31.74
C ALA A 24 9.10 29.63 30.51
N GLY A 25 9.87 29.52 29.43
CA GLY A 25 9.56 30.12 28.13
C GLY A 25 9.17 29.05 27.11
N THR A 26 8.07 29.26 26.39
CA THR A 26 7.62 28.35 25.31
C THR A 26 8.08 28.86 23.95
N VAL A 27 8.83 28.02 23.22
CA VAL A 27 9.19 28.28 21.81
C VAL A 27 8.34 27.39 20.91
N THR A 28 7.58 27.98 20.00
CA THR A 28 6.79 27.23 19.01
C THR A 28 7.59 27.06 17.73
N ALA A 29 7.90 25.82 17.36
CA ALA A 29 8.47 25.49 16.06
C ALA A 29 7.36 24.98 15.13
N THR A 30 7.28 25.53 13.92
CA THR A 30 6.32 25.12 12.89
C THR A 30 7.05 24.56 11.66
N THR A 31 6.46 23.54 11.04
CA THR A 31 6.92 22.98 9.76
C THR A 31 5.72 22.68 8.86
N THR A 32 5.90 22.85 7.56
CA THR A 32 4.87 22.57 6.55
C THR A 32 5.30 21.38 5.70
N VAL A 33 4.52 20.30 5.74
CA VAL A 33 4.73 19.11 4.90
C VAL A 33 3.72 19.15 3.75
N THR A 34 4.20 19.10 2.52
CA THR A 34 3.38 19.08 1.30
C THR A 34 3.56 17.76 0.55
N GLY A 35 2.51 17.31 -0.13
CA GLY A 35 2.59 16.17 -1.04
C GLY A 35 3.51 16.47 -2.22
N ALA A 36 4.32 15.49 -2.62
CA ALA A 36 5.31 15.63 -3.70
C ALA A 36 4.75 15.32 -5.10
N GLY A 37 3.52 14.82 -5.22
CA GLY A 37 2.91 14.53 -6.52
C GLY A 37 1.58 13.78 -6.45
N ALA A 38 1.10 13.36 -7.62
CA ALA A 38 -0.08 12.51 -7.78
C ALA A 38 0.22 11.04 -7.41
N ILE A 39 -0.80 10.17 -7.52
CA ILE A 39 -0.59 8.71 -7.50
C ILE A 39 0.15 8.32 -8.78
N THR A 40 1.14 7.45 -8.69
CA THR A 40 1.73 6.79 -9.86
C THR A 40 1.66 5.28 -9.74
N LEU A 41 1.54 4.61 -10.89
CA LEU A 41 1.57 3.17 -11.05
C LEU A 41 2.54 2.81 -12.16
N SER A 42 3.44 1.85 -11.91
CA SER A 42 4.26 1.20 -12.94
C SER A 42 4.28 -0.30 -12.73
N HIS A 43 4.68 -1.05 -13.76
CA HIS A 43 4.78 -2.51 -13.70
C HIS A 43 6.20 -2.96 -14.06
N GLY A 44 6.57 -4.15 -13.59
CA GLY A 44 7.84 -4.78 -13.92
C GLY A 44 7.86 -5.41 -15.32
N ALA A 45 8.76 -6.38 -15.49
CA ALA A 45 8.85 -7.24 -16.67
C ALA A 45 7.57 -8.06 -16.90
N THR A 46 7.41 -8.58 -18.12
CA THR A 46 6.27 -9.42 -18.52
C THR A 46 6.17 -10.69 -17.68
N SER A 47 5.04 -10.90 -17.01
CA SER A 47 4.71 -12.17 -16.38
C SER A 47 4.48 -13.25 -17.45
N SER A 48 4.98 -14.46 -17.20
CA SER A 48 4.74 -15.64 -18.04
C SER A 48 4.12 -16.78 -17.24
N LEU A 49 3.44 -17.67 -17.95
CA LEU A 49 2.84 -18.90 -17.43
C LEU A 49 3.05 -20.02 -18.44
N SER A 50 3.17 -21.25 -17.98
CA SER A 50 3.28 -22.44 -18.82
C SER A 50 2.43 -23.58 -18.27
N SER A 51 1.95 -24.43 -19.17
CA SER A 51 1.17 -25.62 -18.86
C SER A 51 1.43 -26.68 -19.92
N THR A 52 1.38 -27.94 -19.53
CA THR A 52 1.37 -29.08 -20.46
C THR A 52 -0.03 -29.66 -20.43
N LEU A 53 -0.63 -29.90 -21.60
CA LEU A 53 -1.94 -30.54 -21.69
C LEU A 53 -1.80 -32.05 -21.52
N ASP A 54 -2.52 -32.61 -20.55
CA ASP A 54 -2.60 -34.05 -20.27
C ASP A 54 -4.01 -34.63 -20.52
N GLY A 55 -4.93 -33.80 -21.01
CA GLY A 55 -6.35 -34.13 -21.21
C GLY A 55 -7.27 -33.73 -20.05
N SER A 56 -6.72 -33.25 -18.93
CA SER A 56 -7.46 -32.71 -17.79
C SER A 56 -7.40 -31.18 -17.72
N ASP A 57 -8.38 -30.56 -17.08
CA ASP A 57 -8.46 -29.11 -16.90
C ASP A 57 -7.35 -28.62 -15.97
N GLN A 58 -6.53 -27.69 -16.46
CA GLN A 58 -5.38 -27.14 -15.74
C GLN A 58 -5.73 -25.80 -15.11
N ASN A 59 -5.14 -25.50 -13.95
CA ASN A 59 -5.24 -24.18 -13.32
C ASN A 59 -3.85 -23.69 -12.96
N VAL A 60 -3.39 -22.63 -13.64
CA VAL A 60 -2.02 -22.12 -13.56
C VAL A 60 -2.01 -20.72 -12.97
N THR A 61 -1.07 -20.42 -12.07
CA THR A 61 -0.97 -19.10 -11.43
C THR A 61 0.28 -18.33 -11.85
N TYR A 62 0.14 -17.01 -12.04
CA TYR A 62 1.25 -16.08 -12.17
C TYR A 62 1.02 -14.81 -11.33
N THR A 63 2.08 -14.05 -11.08
CA THR A 63 2.02 -12.80 -10.31
C THR A 63 2.30 -11.58 -11.21
N VAL A 64 1.70 -10.43 -10.87
CA VAL A 64 1.88 -9.17 -11.61
C VAL A 64 2.49 -8.12 -10.67
N PRO A 65 3.81 -7.95 -10.59
CA PRO A 65 4.43 -6.98 -9.69
C PRO A 65 4.19 -5.54 -10.18
N LEU A 66 3.40 -4.78 -9.43
CA LEU A 66 3.13 -3.36 -9.65
C LEU A 66 3.82 -2.51 -8.59
N THR A 67 4.48 -1.43 -8.98
CA THR A 67 4.94 -0.38 -8.05
C THR A 67 3.91 0.74 -8.02
N LEU A 68 3.34 0.99 -6.84
CA LEU A 68 2.39 2.07 -6.60
C LEU A 68 3.02 3.09 -5.64
N ILE A 69 2.89 4.38 -5.95
CA ILE A 69 3.34 5.48 -5.09
C ILE A 69 2.16 6.41 -4.85
N ASP A 70 1.77 6.60 -3.58
CA ASP A 70 0.90 7.70 -3.17
C ASP A 70 1.74 8.79 -2.48
N ALA A 71 2.16 9.77 -3.28
CA ALA A 71 2.95 10.91 -2.84
C ALA A 71 2.09 12.13 -2.42
N ARG A 72 0.76 12.01 -2.39
CA ARG A 72 -0.15 13.15 -2.16
C ARG A 72 -0.17 13.65 -0.73
N GLY A 73 0.11 12.76 0.24
CA GLY A 73 0.05 13.06 1.68
C GLY A 73 -1.35 13.32 2.24
N THR A 74 -2.42 13.20 1.43
CA THR A 74 -3.80 13.56 1.84
C THR A 74 -4.54 12.46 2.59
N GLY A 75 -4.05 11.21 2.54
CA GLY A 75 -4.74 10.05 3.13
C GLY A 75 -6.07 9.70 2.45
N ALA A 76 -6.37 10.25 1.28
CA ALA A 76 -7.67 10.08 0.61
C ALA A 76 -7.96 8.66 0.08
N GLY A 77 -7.05 7.70 0.27
CA GLY A 77 -7.14 6.37 -0.29
C GLY A 77 -6.98 6.34 -1.81
N TRP A 78 -6.96 5.14 -2.36
CA TRP A 78 -6.78 4.86 -3.79
C TRP A 78 -7.33 3.48 -4.12
N ASN A 79 -7.56 3.20 -5.40
CA ASN A 79 -7.88 1.85 -5.85
C ASN A 79 -7.16 1.51 -7.15
N VAL A 80 -6.93 0.20 -7.35
CA VAL A 80 -6.34 -0.37 -8.56
C VAL A 80 -7.41 -1.11 -9.33
N THR A 81 -7.53 -0.78 -10.61
CA THR A 81 -8.46 -1.45 -11.54
C THR A 81 -7.68 -2.30 -12.55
N LEU A 82 -8.28 -3.42 -12.97
CA LEU A 82 -7.69 -4.32 -13.97
C LEU A 82 -8.75 -4.81 -14.97
N THR A 83 -8.34 -4.94 -16.23
CA THR A 83 -9.04 -5.65 -17.31
C THR A 83 -8.00 -6.38 -18.18
N SER A 84 -8.43 -7.26 -19.08
CA SER A 84 -7.52 -7.87 -20.06
C SER A 84 -8.14 -8.03 -21.45
N THR A 85 -7.31 -8.33 -22.44
CA THR A 85 -7.80 -9.00 -23.65
C THR A 85 -7.98 -10.50 -23.40
N THR A 86 -8.80 -11.19 -24.20
CA THR A 86 -8.94 -12.65 -24.15
C THR A 86 -7.62 -13.33 -24.51
N PHE A 87 -7.20 -14.32 -23.72
CA PHE A 87 -6.07 -15.19 -24.07
C PHE A 87 -6.28 -15.85 -25.43
N THR A 88 -5.42 -15.57 -26.41
CA THR A 88 -5.58 -16.06 -27.79
C THR A 88 -4.25 -16.42 -28.47
N THR A 89 -4.30 -17.40 -29.37
CA THR A 89 -3.22 -17.70 -30.33
C THR A 89 -3.34 -16.87 -31.63
N GLY A 90 -4.32 -15.96 -31.70
CA GLY A 90 -4.77 -15.30 -32.94
C GLY A 90 -5.81 -16.11 -33.73
N VAL A 91 -5.96 -17.42 -33.45
CA VAL A 91 -6.93 -18.31 -34.12
C VAL A 91 -7.81 -19.08 -33.12
N LYS A 92 -7.25 -19.44 -31.96
CA LYS A 92 -7.94 -20.10 -30.85
C LYS A 92 -7.89 -19.21 -29.63
N SER A 93 -8.92 -19.26 -28.80
CA SER A 93 -9.01 -18.45 -27.59
C SER A 93 -9.48 -19.29 -26.40
N LEU A 94 -9.02 -18.94 -25.21
CA LEU A 94 -9.61 -19.43 -23.96
C LEU A 94 -10.93 -18.70 -23.68
N ALA A 95 -11.68 -19.15 -22.68
CA ALA A 95 -12.89 -18.46 -22.23
C ALA A 95 -12.58 -17.02 -21.76
N THR A 96 -13.52 -16.10 -21.96
CA THR A 96 -13.43 -14.71 -21.45
C THR A 96 -13.42 -14.63 -19.91
N THR A 97 -13.83 -15.71 -19.24
CA THR A 97 -13.81 -15.88 -17.78
C THR A 97 -12.62 -16.71 -17.29
N ALA A 98 -11.68 -17.08 -18.16
CA ALA A 98 -10.57 -17.98 -17.81
C ALA A 98 -9.62 -17.42 -16.75
N SER A 99 -9.59 -16.10 -16.52
CA SER A 99 -8.71 -15.45 -15.54
C SER A 99 -9.45 -14.96 -14.30
N SER A 100 -8.88 -15.20 -13.12
CA SER A 100 -9.36 -14.65 -11.85
C SER A 100 -8.20 -14.23 -10.94
N ILE A 101 -8.39 -13.16 -10.19
CA ILE A 101 -7.48 -12.77 -9.10
C ILE A 101 -7.81 -13.61 -7.88
N THR A 102 -6.87 -14.41 -7.39
CA THR A 102 -7.06 -15.25 -6.17
C THR A 102 -6.64 -14.54 -4.90
N GLY A 103 -5.83 -13.50 -5.00
CA GLY A 103 -5.42 -12.64 -3.89
C GLY A 103 -4.45 -11.57 -4.36
N ILE A 104 -4.23 -10.56 -3.51
CA ILE A 104 -3.30 -9.47 -3.76
C ILE A 104 -2.56 -9.15 -2.46
N THR A 105 -1.23 -9.04 -2.54
CA THR A 105 -0.42 -8.52 -1.44
C THR A 105 0.02 -7.09 -1.73
N ALA A 106 0.22 -6.28 -0.69
CA ALA A 106 0.79 -4.94 -0.79
C ALA A 106 1.88 -4.78 0.27
N THR A 107 3.13 -4.73 -0.15
CA THR A 107 4.29 -4.59 0.75
C THR A 107 4.86 -3.18 0.69
N CYS A 108 5.19 -2.58 1.83
CA CYS A 108 5.86 -1.28 1.87
C CYS A 108 7.29 -1.42 1.32
N ASN A 109 7.67 -0.55 0.37
CA ASN A 109 9.00 -0.56 -0.20
C ASN A 109 10.00 0.12 0.74
N GLY A 110 11.17 -0.48 0.91
CA GLY A 110 12.25 0.09 1.73
C GLY A 110 12.66 1.51 1.33
N GLY A 111 13.24 2.24 2.29
CA GLY A 111 13.65 3.65 2.13
C GLY A 111 12.55 4.68 2.43
N GLY A 112 11.43 4.27 3.03
CA GLY A 112 10.35 5.18 3.44
C GLY A 112 9.51 4.59 4.56
N THR A 113 8.57 5.40 5.09
CA THR A 113 7.51 4.95 5.99
C THR A 113 6.22 4.80 5.19
N CYS A 114 5.44 3.76 5.44
CA CYS A 114 4.13 3.56 4.81
C CYS A 114 3.03 3.35 5.84
N THR A 115 1.80 3.75 5.49
CA THR A 115 0.59 3.32 6.19
C THR A 115 -0.05 2.21 5.37
N SER A 116 0.01 0.95 5.83
CA SER A 116 -0.48 -0.20 5.08
C SER A 116 -1.92 0.00 4.57
N PRO A 117 -2.24 -0.35 3.31
CA PRO A 117 -3.58 -0.21 2.76
C PRO A 117 -4.56 -1.20 3.40
N THR A 118 -5.77 -0.75 3.71
CA THR A 118 -6.88 -1.63 4.07
C THR A 118 -7.75 -1.89 2.85
N ASN A 119 -7.70 -3.12 2.36
CA ASN A 119 -8.46 -3.60 1.20
C ASN A 119 -9.80 -4.22 1.61
N ALA A 120 -10.85 -3.91 0.85
CA ALA A 120 -12.20 -4.45 1.03
C ALA A 120 -12.64 -5.39 -0.12
N ILE A 121 -11.81 -5.59 -1.13
CA ILE A 121 -12.12 -6.48 -2.26
C ILE A 121 -12.01 -7.95 -1.83
N SER A 122 -13.05 -8.72 -2.12
CA SER A 122 -13.11 -10.18 -1.89
C SER A 122 -12.55 -10.95 -3.09
N TYR A 123 -11.96 -12.12 -2.82
CA TYR A 123 -11.38 -13.01 -3.84
C TYR A 123 -11.98 -14.43 -3.70
N PRO A 124 -12.05 -15.23 -4.78
CA PRO A 124 -11.58 -14.93 -6.13
C PRO A 124 -12.45 -13.89 -6.86
N LEU A 125 -11.81 -13.04 -7.67
CA LEU A 125 -12.47 -12.03 -8.49
C LEU A 125 -12.15 -12.26 -9.98
N THR A 126 -13.16 -12.52 -10.81
CA THR A 126 -12.97 -12.71 -12.26
C THR A 126 -12.39 -11.45 -12.92
N VAL A 127 -11.40 -11.65 -13.79
CA VAL A 127 -10.85 -10.59 -14.65
C VAL A 127 -11.72 -10.48 -15.91
N PRO A 128 -12.34 -9.32 -16.20
CA PRO A 128 -13.11 -9.12 -17.42
C PRO A 128 -12.18 -9.14 -18.64
N ALA A 129 -12.50 -10.00 -19.62
CA ALA A 129 -11.76 -10.12 -20.87
C ALA A 129 -12.66 -10.13 -22.11
N ALA A 130 -12.18 -9.54 -23.21
CA ALA A 130 -12.76 -9.64 -24.55
C ALA A 130 -11.68 -9.39 -25.62
N ALA A 131 -12.00 -9.44 -26.91
CA ALA A 131 -11.02 -9.21 -27.98
C ALA A 131 -10.38 -7.80 -27.91
N THR A 132 -11.18 -6.80 -27.53
CA THR A 132 -10.72 -5.50 -27.03
C THR A 132 -11.00 -5.47 -25.54
N ALA A 133 -10.08 -4.94 -24.72
CA ALA A 133 -10.23 -4.94 -23.27
C ALA A 133 -11.53 -4.22 -22.84
N PRO A 134 -12.43 -4.87 -22.09
CA PRO A 134 -13.68 -4.27 -21.62
C PRO A 134 -13.45 -3.30 -20.44
N ALA A 135 -14.53 -2.78 -19.85
CA ALA A 135 -14.44 -1.93 -18.66
C ALA A 135 -13.71 -2.64 -17.51
N ALA A 136 -12.75 -1.95 -16.88
CA ALA A 136 -11.95 -2.49 -15.80
C ALA A 136 -12.73 -2.57 -14.47
N VAL A 137 -12.47 -3.64 -13.70
CA VAL A 137 -13.01 -3.82 -12.35
C VAL A 137 -11.97 -3.42 -11.32
N LYS A 138 -12.45 -2.94 -10.17
CA LYS A 138 -11.62 -2.67 -8.99
C LYS A 138 -11.13 -4.00 -8.40
N ILE A 139 -9.81 -4.21 -8.38
CA ILE A 139 -9.19 -5.44 -7.87
C ILE A 139 -8.57 -5.28 -6.48
N PHE A 140 -8.16 -4.06 -6.11
CA PHE A 140 -7.60 -3.74 -4.80
C PHE A 140 -7.96 -2.31 -4.41
N ASN A 141 -8.06 -2.02 -3.11
CA ASN A 141 -8.11 -0.64 -2.64
C ASN A 141 -7.36 -0.39 -1.33
N ALA A 142 -7.07 0.88 -1.11
CA ALA A 142 -6.72 1.47 0.16
C ALA A 142 -7.89 2.34 0.63
N ALA A 143 -8.49 1.98 1.75
CA ALA A 143 -9.46 2.82 2.45
C ALA A 143 -8.89 4.20 2.84
N SER A 144 -9.78 5.14 3.19
CA SER A 144 -9.38 6.45 3.74
C SER A 144 -8.45 6.30 4.95
N ALA A 145 -7.49 7.21 5.08
CA ALA A 145 -6.36 7.19 6.02
C ALA A 145 -5.40 5.99 5.88
N THR A 146 -5.48 5.19 4.80
CA THR A 146 -4.58 4.05 4.55
C THR A 146 -3.91 4.14 3.18
N GLY A 147 -2.91 3.29 2.92
CA GLY A 147 -2.22 3.21 1.62
C GLY A 147 -1.28 4.37 1.32
N LEU A 148 -0.79 5.09 2.34
CA LEU A 148 0.18 6.17 2.17
C LEU A 148 1.60 5.62 1.99
N GLY A 149 2.36 6.21 1.05
CA GLY A 149 3.75 5.83 0.79
C GLY A 149 3.93 5.05 -0.52
N ARG A 150 4.97 4.21 -0.58
CA ARG A 150 5.35 3.44 -1.78
C ARG A 150 5.20 1.94 -1.51
N PHE A 151 4.49 1.25 -2.39
CA PHE A 151 4.18 -0.17 -2.25
C PHE A 151 4.56 -0.98 -3.49
N THR A 152 4.87 -2.25 -3.27
CA THR A 152 4.81 -3.29 -4.30
C THR A 152 3.49 -4.02 -4.12
N VAL A 153 2.56 -3.77 -5.03
CA VAL A 153 1.24 -4.42 -5.08
C VAL A 153 1.36 -5.61 -6.04
N THR A 154 1.13 -6.82 -5.55
CA THR A 154 1.32 -8.06 -6.32
C THR A 154 0.02 -8.85 -6.36
N PRO A 155 -0.81 -8.72 -7.41
CA PRO A 155 -1.91 -9.63 -7.67
C PRO A 155 -1.40 -10.99 -8.13
N THR A 156 -2.02 -12.05 -7.60
CA THR A 156 -1.90 -13.41 -8.10
C THR A 156 -3.10 -13.69 -9.01
N VAL A 157 -2.82 -14.00 -10.28
CA VAL A 157 -3.81 -14.35 -11.29
C VAL A 157 -3.79 -15.85 -11.51
N SER A 158 -4.95 -16.49 -11.45
CA SER A 158 -5.18 -17.89 -11.79
C SER A 158 -5.83 -17.97 -13.16
N VAL A 159 -5.31 -18.85 -14.04
CA VAL A 159 -5.81 -19.09 -15.39
C VAL A 159 -6.26 -20.54 -15.53
N THR A 160 -7.54 -20.74 -15.81
CA THR A 160 -8.10 -22.04 -16.17
C THR A 160 -7.86 -22.32 -17.65
N ILE A 161 -7.19 -23.43 -17.95
CA ILE A 161 -6.91 -23.92 -19.30
C ILE A 161 -7.62 -25.27 -19.44
N PRO A 162 -8.73 -25.36 -20.20
CA PRO A 162 -9.44 -26.61 -20.41
C PRO A 162 -8.55 -27.72 -21.00
N GLY A 163 -8.75 -28.96 -20.58
CA GLY A 163 -7.95 -30.11 -21.03
C GLY A 163 -8.09 -30.42 -22.52
N ASN A 164 -9.14 -29.91 -23.16
CA ASN A 164 -9.39 -29.97 -24.60
C ASN A 164 -8.93 -28.69 -25.36
N SER A 165 -8.13 -27.83 -24.74
CA SER A 165 -7.52 -26.67 -25.42
C SER A 165 -6.57 -27.11 -26.53
N PHE A 166 -6.31 -26.21 -27.49
CA PHE A 166 -5.31 -26.45 -28.52
C PHE A 166 -3.92 -26.11 -27.97
N SER A 167 -2.89 -26.88 -28.31
CA SER A 167 -1.51 -26.51 -27.99
C SER A 167 -1.08 -25.26 -28.78
N GLY A 168 -0.42 -24.32 -28.11
CA GLY A 168 0.11 -23.11 -28.72
C GLY A 168 0.37 -22.00 -27.70
N THR A 169 0.97 -20.90 -28.16
CA THR A 169 1.23 -19.73 -27.32
C THR A 169 -0.02 -18.84 -27.27
N TYR A 170 -0.72 -18.82 -26.14
CA TYR A 170 -1.81 -17.89 -25.89
C TYR A 170 -1.27 -16.60 -25.27
N THR A 171 -1.58 -15.45 -25.85
CA THR A 171 -1.22 -14.14 -25.31
C THR A 171 -2.44 -13.35 -24.87
N SER A 172 -2.27 -12.52 -23.85
CA SER A 172 -3.27 -11.57 -23.34
C SER A 172 -2.54 -10.30 -22.90
N THR A 173 -3.17 -9.15 -23.08
CA THR A 173 -2.70 -7.86 -22.59
C THR A 173 -3.51 -7.50 -21.36
N LEU A 174 -2.86 -7.40 -20.20
CA LEU A 174 -3.46 -6.82 -19.01
C LEU A 174 -3.41 -5.29 -19.10
N THR A 175 -4.49 -4.61 -18.75
CA THR A 175 -4.51 -3.15 -18.57
C THR A 175 -4.82 -2.83 -17.12
N VAL A 176 -3.90 -2.12 -16.47
CA VAL A 176 -3.97 -1.73 -15.06
C VAL A 176 -3.93 -0.22 -14.90
N ALA A 177 -4.66 0.31 -13.92
CA ALA A 177 -4.62 1.71 -13.55
C ALA A 177 -4.77 1.86 -12.03
N ALA A 178 -4.20 2.93 -11.48
CA ALA A 178 -4.45 3.36 -10.11
C ALA A 178 -5.12 4.74 -10.12
N VAL A 179 -6.19 4.89 -9.35
CA VAL A 179 -6.98 6.14 -9.28
C VAL A 179 -7.18 6.58 -7.84
N SER A 180 -7.44 7.87 -7.64
CA SER A 180 -7.68 8.46 -6.33
C SER A 180 -9.04 8.08 -5.77
N GLY A 181 -9.09 7.77 -4.47
CA GLY A 181 -10.31 7.34 -3.77
C GLY A 181 -10.39 5.81 -3.65
N PRO A 182 -11.00 5.27 -2.57
CA PRO A 182 -11.09 3.82 -2.35
C PRO A 182 -11.95 3.06 -3.36
#